data_AF-A0A0N5D132-F1
#
_entry.id   AF-A0A0N5D132-F1
#
_cell.length_a   1.000
_cell.length_b   1.000
_cell.length_c   1.000
_cell.angle_alpha   90.00
_cell.angle_beta   90.00
_cell.angle_gamma   90.00
#
_symmetry.space_group_name_H-M   'P 1'
#
loop_
_entity.id
_entity.type
_entity.pdbx_description
1 polymer ?
#
loop_
_entity_poly.entity_id
_entity_poly.type
_entity_poly.pdbx_seq_one_letter_code
_entity_poly.pdbx_strand_id
1 'polypeptide(L)'
;MNYREPDWKLIDEISLTLLEEGVGIYDVLQRALPSIVLCKIERTDDDCTVKRLLKMFRIAQMQIEYILKTQFELLQQVQDLQNSMKVVTEENSKLRKKLISEPETINSLFECSCCEKLFLHSCFLYDHMKRKHKNEQYSDDE
;
A
#
# COMPACT_ATOMS: atom_id res chain seq x y z
N MET A 1 0.72 -28.30 20.83
CA MET A 1 1.92 -27.73 20.20
C MET A 1 3.07 -28.69 20.45
N ASN A 2 3.73 -29.19 19.40
CA ASN A 2 4.95 -29.99 19.57
C ASN A 2 6.09 -29.03 19.91
N TYR A 3 6.37 -28.86 21.19
CA TYR A 3 7.55 -28.13 21.66
C TYR A 3 8.77 -28.95 21.27
N ARG A 4 9.60 -28.42 20.37
CA ARG A 4 10.88 -29.05 20.02
C ARG A 4 11.95 -28.58 21.00
N GLU A 5 12.89 -29.46 21.28
CA GLU A 5 14.12 -29.11 22.01
C GLU A 5 14.94 -28.08 21.22
N PRO A 6 15.78 -27.28 21.90
CA PRO A 6 16.64 -26.31 21.23
C PRO A 6 17.63 -27.02 20.32
N ASP A 7 17.85 -26.50 19.11
CA ASP A 7 18.92 -27.00 18.25
C ASP A 7 20.24 -26.37 18.68
N TRP A 8 20.88 -26.99 19.68
CA TRP A 8 22.12 -26.47 20.27
C TRP A 8 23.25 -26.31 19.25
N LYS A 9 23.33 -27.18 18.24
CA LYS A 9 24.36 -27.08 17.20
C LYS A 9 24.19 -25.80 16.41
N LEU A 10 22.96 -25.53 15.98
CA LEU A 10 22.65 -24.34 15.19
C LEU A 10 22.73 -23.06 16.04
N ILE A 11 22.32 -23.13 17.31
CA ILE A 11 22.48 -22.03 18.25
C ILE A 11 23.95 -21.70 18.45
N ASP A 12 24.83 -22.70 18.54
CA ASP A 12 26.28 -22.51 18.75
C ASP A 12 26.96 -21.80 17.58
N GLU A 13 26.49 -21.99 16.34
CA GLU A 13 27.00 -21.31 15.14
C GLU A 13 26.73 -19.79 15.12
N ILE A 14 25.72 -19.31 15.86
CA ILE A 14 25.35 -17.89 15.87
C ILE A 14 26.40 -17.08 16.64
N SER A 15 27.01 -16.07 16.04
CA SER A 15 27.81 -15.11 16.82
C SER A 15 26.92 -13.99 17.34
N LEU A 16 26.83 -13.83 18.68
CA LEU A 16 26.07 -12.74 19.30
C LEU A 16 26.66 -11.38 18.93
N THR A 17 27.98 -11.23 18.95
CA THR A 17 28.66 -9.97 18.63
C THR A 17 28.35 -9.53 17.20
N LEU A 18 28.45 -10.45 16.22
CA LEU A 18 28.13 -10.12 14.83
C LEU A 18 26.63 -9.83 14.66
N LEU A 19 25.77 -10.51 15.40
CA LEU A 19 24.33 -10.27 15.36
C LEU A 19 23.97 -8.88 15.91
N GLU A 20 24.61 -8.45 16.99
CA GLU A 20 24.45 -7.12 17.59
C GLU A 20 24.98 -6.01 16.66
N GLU A 21 26.06 -6.27 15.92
CA GLU A 21 26.60 -5.37 14.91
C GLU A 21 25.81 -5.36 13.59
N GLY A 22 24.82 -6.24 13.43
CA GLY A 22 24.02 -6.36 12.21
C GLY A 22 24.73 -7.07 11.04
N VAL A 23 25.84 -7.76 11.30
CA VAL A 23 26.66 -8.50 10.31
C VAL A 23 26.52 -10.03 10.46
N GLY A 24 25.63 -10.48 11.35
CA GLY A 24 25.38 -11.90 11.61
C GLY A 24 24.83 -12.65 10.40
N ILE A 25 25.10 -13.97 10.34
CA ILE A 25 24.61 -14.85 9.28
C ILE A 25 23.09 -15.04 9.45
N TYR A 26 22.32 -14.38 8.57
CA TYR A 26 20.86 -14.38 8.62
C TYR A 26 20.23 -15.77 8.45
N ASP A 27 20.78 -16.60 7.55
CA ASP A 27 20.24 -17.94 7.27
C ASP A 27 20.30 -18.87 8.49
N VAL A 28 21.46 -18.91 9.17
CA VAL A 28 21.67 -19.71 10.39
C VAL A 28 20.72 -19.24 11.49
N LEU A 29 20.63 -17.93 11.69
CA LEU A 29 19.71 -17.34 12.65
C LEU A 29 18.27 -17.76 12.33
N GLN A 30 17.79 -17.53 11.10
CA GLN A 30 16.42 -17.81 10.68
C GLN A 30 16.03 -19.28 10.90
N ARG A 31 16.95 -20.21 10.64
CA ARG A 31 16.75 -21.64 10.91
C ARG A 31 16.71 -21.96 12.42
N ALA A 32 17.48 -21.23 13.24
CA ALA A 32 17.52 -21.44 14.69
C ALA A 32 16.32 -20.84 15.42
N LEU A 33 15.77 -19.72 14.93
CA LEU A 33 14.74 -18.96 15.63
C LEU A 33 13.52 -19.79 16.07
N PRO A 34 12.96 -20.71 15.25
CA PRO A 34 11.85 -21.54 15.70
C PRO A 34 12.20 -22.40 16.92
N SER A 35 13.43 -22.92 16.97
CA SER A 35 13.92 -23.72 18.11
C SER A 35 14.20 -22.87 19.35
N ILE A 36 14.40 -21.57 19.21
CA ILE A 36 14.63 -20.65 20.33
C ILE A 36 13.30 -20.11 20.87
N VAL A 37 12.41 -19.64 20.00
CA VAL A 37 11.15 -18.98 20.37
C VAL A 37 10.08 -19.95 20.85
N LEU A 38 10.02 -21.13 20.23
CA LEU A 38 8.94 -22.09 20.47
C LEU A 38 9.35 -23.22 21.42
N CYS A 39 10.58 -23.20 21.94
CA CYS A 39 11.04 -24.20 22.89
C CYS A 39 10.57 -23.89 24.31
N LYS A 40 10.31 -24.95 25.08
CA LYS A 40 10.09 -24.89 26.52
C LYS A 40 11.12 -25.79 27.22
N ILE A 41 12.14 -25.20 27.81
CA ILE A 41 13.15 -25.93 28.58
C ILE A 41 12.62 -26.12 30.01
N GLU A 42 12.28 -27.35 30.38
CA GLU A 42 11.80 -27.68 31.74
C GLU A 42 12.89 -28.27 32.63
N ARG A 43 13.96 -28.82 32.04
CA ARG A 43 15.08 -29.45 32.74
C ARG A 43 16.39 -29.13 32.04
N THR A 44 17.47 -29.05 32.81
CA THR A 44 18.84 -28.91 32.29
C THR A 44 19.49 -30.27 32.22
N ASP A 45 19.99 -30.63 31.04
CA ASP A 45 20.89 -31.77 30.81
C ASP A 45 22.32 -31.27 30.54
N ASP A 46 23.24 -32.18 30.22
CA ASP A 46 24.65 -31.86 29.94
C ASP A 46 24.81 -30.91 28.73
N ASP A 47 23.86 -30.93 27.78
CA ASP A 47 23.86 -30.07 26.62
C ASP A 47 23.28 -28.67 26.93
N CYS A 48 22.39 -28.56 27.90
CA CYS A 48 21.76 -27.32 28.34
C CYS A 48 22.67 -26.53 29.30
N THR A 49 23.82 -26.10 28.79
CA THR A 49 24.79 -25.31 29.57
C THR A 49 24.30 -23.89 29.82
N VAL A 50 24.75 -23.28 30.92
CA VAL A 50 24.45 -21.86 31.26
C VAL A 50 24.80 -20.91 30.11
N LYS A 51 25.92 -21.16 29.41
CA LYS A 51 26.36 -20.35 28.27
C LYS A 51 25.35 -20.39 27.11
N ARG A 52 24.85 -21.58 26.80
CA ARG A 52 23.85 -21.79 25.74
C ARG A 52 22.50 -21.16 26.11
N LEU A 53 22.08 -21.28 27.38
CA LEU A 53 20.90 -20.60 27.89
C LEU A 53 21.01 -19.08 27.77
N LEU A 54 22.12 -18.48 28.24
CA LEU A 54 22.35 -17.03 28.11
C LEU A 54 22.30 -16.57 26.65
N LYS A 55 22.85 -17.36 25.74
CA LYS A 55 22.82 -17.09 24.30
C LYS A 55 21.39 -17.12 23.75
N MET A 56 20.60 -18.14 24.10
CA MET A 56 19.17 -18.18 23.74
C MET A 56 18.40 -17.00 24.31
N PHE A 57 18.59 -16.68 25.59
CA PHE A 57 17.95 -15.53 26.23
C PHE A 57 18.28 -14.23 25.50
N ARG A 58 19.55 -14.03 25.13
CA ARG A 58 19.97 -12.84 24.38
C ARG A 58 19.30 -12.76 23.01
N ILE A 59 19.25 -13.88 22.27
CA ILE A 59 18.57 -13.94 20.97
C ILE A 59 17.07 -13.66 21.15
N ALA A 60 16.41 -14.25 22.14
CA ALA A 60 15.00 -14.02 22.42
C ALA A 60 14.72 -12.55 22.77
N GLN A 61 15.57 -11.90 23.56
CA GLN A 61 15.47 -10.45 23.82
C GLN A 61 15.56 -9.63 22.53
N MET A 62 16.52 -9.93 21.66
CA MET A 62 16.66 -9.23 20.37
C MET A 62 15.46 -9.46 19.46
N GLN A 63 14.86 -10.66 19.47
CA GLN A 63 13.64 -10.93 18.71
C GLN A 63 12.44 -10.14 19.22
N ILE A 64 12.27 -10.05 20.54
CA ILE A 64 11.21 -9.23 21.14
C ILE A 64 11.40 -7.76 20.75
N GLU A 65 12.63 -7.23 20.87
CA GLU A 65 12.96 -5.87 20.45
C GLU A 65 12.67 -5.64 18.96
N TYR A 66 13.09 -6.56 18.09
CA TYR A 66 12.83 -6.50 16.65
C TYR A 66 11.32 -6.48 16.35
N ILE A 67 10.54 -7.35 17.00
CA ILE A 67 9.09 -7.40 16.84
C ILE A 67 8.46 -6.09 17.28
N LEU A 68 8.83 -5.55 18.45
CA LEU A 68 8.29 -4.29 18.96
C LEU A 68 8.61 -3.12 18.03
N LYS A 69 9.86 -3.00 17.57
CA LYS A 69 10.29 -1.96 16.64
C LYS A 69 9.53 -2.06 15.31
N THR A 70 9.44 -3.27 14.75
CA THR A 70 8.74 -3.49 13.48
C THR A 70 7.24 -3.20 13.62
N GLN A 71 6.60 -3.60 14.73
CA GLN A 71 5.20 -3.27 14.99
C GLN A 71 4.96 -1.76 15.05
N PHE A 72 5.84 -1.02 15.73
CA PHE A 72 5.76 0.44 15.79
C PHE A 72 5.89 1.08 14.39
N GLU A 73 6.90 0.68 13.62
CA GLU A 73 7.14 1.20 12.26
C GLU A 73 5.98 0.90 11.30
N LEU A 74 5.41 -0.31 11.38
CA LEU A 74 4.25 -0.69 10.56
C LEU A 74 2.99 0.09 10.96
N LEU A 75 2.75 0.29 12.25
CA LEU A 75 1.62 1.09 12.73
C LEU A 75 1.72 2.54 12.23
N GLN A 76 2.91 3.13 12.28
CA GLN A 76 3.15 4.48 11.75
C GLN A 76 2.85 4.55 10.24
N GLN A 77 3.36 3.59 9.45
CA GLN A 77 3.10 3.55 8.01
C GLN A 77 1.61 3.39 7.69
N VAL A 78 0.90 2.52 8.41
CA VAL A 78 -0.55 2.35 8.24
C VAL A 78 -1.29 3.65 8.55
N GLN A 79 -0.91 4.36 9.61
CA GLN A 79 -1.51 5.63 9.98
C GLN A 79 -1.29 6.71 8.92
N ASP A 80 -0.08 6.80 8.36
CA ASP A 80 0.28 7.78 7.32
C ASP A 80 -0.47 7.51 6.01
N LEU A 81 -0.60 6.23 5.63
CA LEU A 81 -1.40 5.82 4.47
C LEU A 81 -2.89 6.10 4.67
N GLN A 82 -3.43 5.86 5.87
CA GLN A 82 -4.82 6.20 6.19
C GLN A 82 -5.09 7.70 6.11
N ASN A 83 -4.16 8.52 6.60
CA ASN A 83 -4.26 9.98 6.52
C ASN A 83 -4.21 10.46 5.07
N SER A 84 -3.27 9.94 4.28
CA SER A 84 -3.16 10.24 2.86
C SER A 84 -4.42 9.84 2.09
N MET A 85 -4.98 8.66 2.40
CA MET A 85 -6.22 8.19 1.80
C MET A 85 -7.40 9.11 2.15
N LYS A 86 -7.53 9.55 3.41
CA LYS A 86 -8.57 10.52 3.80
C LYS A 86 -8.48 11.80 2.99
N VAL A 87 -7.30 12.41 2.88
CA VAL A 87 -7.08 13.63 2.09
C VAL A 87 -7.52 13.43 0.64
N VAL A 88 -7.04 12.37 -0.01
CA VAL A 88 -7.38 12.07 -1.41
C VAL A 88 -8.87 11.79 -1.58
N THR A 89 -9.53 11.12 -0.62
CA THR A 89 -10.98 10.88 -0.69
C THR A 89 -11.80 12.16 -0.53
N GLU A 90 -11.37 13.08 0.33
CA GLU A 90 -12.00 14.39 0.50
C GLU A 90 -11.83 15.26 -0.75
N GLU A 91 -10.63 15.30 -1.33
CA GLU A 91 -10.37 16.01 -2.58
C GLU A 91 -11.19 15.47 -3.74
N ASN A 92 -11.25 14.14 -3.90
CA ASN A 92 -12.10 13.51 -4.90
C ASN A 92 -13.59 13.82 -4.68
N SER A 93 -14.06 13.82 -3.43
CA SER A 93 -15.44 14.19 -3.11
C SER A 93 -15.73 15.65 -3.49
N LYS A 94 -14.81 16.58 -3.19
CA LYS A 94 -14.91 18.00 -3.58
C LYS A 94 -14.91 18.16 -5.10
N LEU A 95 -14.01 17.49 -5.82
CA LEU A 95 -13.95 17.52 -7.29
C LEU A 95 -15.22 16.96 -7.92
N ARG A 96 -15.75 15.83 -7.41
CA ARG A 96 -17.04 15.27 -7.88
C ARG A 96 -18.21 16.23 -7.67
N LYS A 97 -18.27 16.92 -6.52
CA LYS A 97 -19.29 17.96 -6.29
C LYS A 97 -19.14 19.13 -7.26
N LYS A 98 -17.91 19.57 -7.56
CA LYS A 98 -17.66 20.61 -8.57
C LYS A 98 -18.15 20.18 -9.95
N LEU A 99 -17.84 18.96 -10.40
CA LEU A 99 -18.31 18.44 -11.69
C LEU A 99 -19.85 18.34 -11.79
N ILE A 100 -20.54 18.05 -10.68
CA ILE A 100 -22.02 17.97 -10.65
C ILE A 100 -22.66 19.37 -10.54
N SER A 101 -21.97 20.33 -9.93
CA SER A 101 -22.48 21.71 -9.74
C SER A 101 -22.07 22.67 -10.85
N GLU A 102 -21.06 22.33 -11.65
CA GLU A 102 -20.90 22.90 -12.98
C GLU A 102 -22.14 22.52 -13.78
N PRO A 103 -23.00 23.48 -14.17
CA PRO A 103 -24.00 23.17 -15.15
C PRO A 103 -23.23 22.80 -16.41
N GLU A 104 -23.24 21.53 -16.80
CA GLU A 104 -23.18 21.21 -18.22
C GLU A 104 -24.16 22.19 -18.87
N THR A 105 -23.66 22.98 -19.80
CA THR A 105 -24.38 24.04 -20.52
C THR A 105 -25.48 23.42 -21.41
N ILE A 106 -26.37 22.62 -20.83
CA ILE A 106 -27.62 22.13 -21.39
C ILE A 106 -28.52 23.33 -21.73
N ASN A 107 -28.29 24.49 -21.09
CA ASN A 107 -28.96 25.74 -21.43
C ASN A 107 -28.40 26.43 -22.70
N SER A 108 -27.44 25.84 -23.40
CA SER A 108 -26.90 26.38 -24.66
C SER A 108 -26.63 25.26 -25.66
N LEU A 109 -27.61 24.37 -25.84
CA LEU A 109 -27.59 23.46 -26.98
C LEU A 109 -27.59 24.29 -28.28
N PHE A 110 -26.77 23.89 -29.24
CA PHE A 110 -26.69 24.52 -30.55
C PHE A 110 -27.80 23.97 -31.44
N GLU A 111 -28.76 24.81 -31.81
CA GLU A 111 -29.86 24.45 -32.68
C GLU A 111 -29.49 24.63 -34.17
N CYS A 112 -29.95 23.70 -34.99
CA CYS A 112 -29.84 23.81 -36.44
C CYS A 112 -30.91 24.76 -37.00
N SER A 113 -30.51 25.74 -37.82
CA SER A 113 -31.44 26.69 -38.44
C SER A 113 -32.32 26.07 -39.53
N CYS A 114 -31.92 24.91 -40.08
CA CYS A 114 -32.61 24.24 -41.18
C CYS A 114 -33.47 23.05 -40.70
N CYS A 115 -33.29 22.58 -39.47
CA CYS A 115 -34.10 21.54 -38.84
C CYS A 115 -34.02 21.62 -37.31
N GLU A 116 -35.05 21.16 -36.60
CA GLU A 116 -35.20 21.27 -35.14
C GLU A 116 -34.24 20.34 -34.33
N LYS A 117 -33.03 20.07 -34.84
CA LYS A 117 -32.02 19.24 -34.17
C LYS A 117 -31.12 20.08 -33.27
N LEU A 118 -30.95 19.61 -32.05
CA LEU A 118 -30.09 20.19 -31.03
C LEU A 118 -28.78 19.42 -30.90
N PHE A 119 -27.68 20.15 -30.71
CA PHE A 119 -26.33 19.60 -30.60
C PHE A 119 -25.64 20.10 -29.33
N LEU A 120 -24.86 19.22 -28.69
CA LEU A 120 -24.13 19.53 -27.45
C LEU A 120 -22.93 20.46 -27.69
N HIS A 121 -22.34 20.42 -28.89
CA HIS A 121 -21.18 21.23 -29.27
C HIS A 121 -21.33 21.80 -30.68
N SER A 122 -20.79 23.00 -30.92
CA SER A 122 -20.84 23.69 -32.20
C SER A 122 -20.15 22.93 -33.35
N CYS A 123 -19.10 22.15 -33.06
CA CYS A 123 -18.44 21.31 -34.06
C CYS A 123 -19.36 20.23 -34.65
N PHE A 124 -20.27 19.67 -33.83
CA PHE A 124 -21.25 18.68 -34.29
C PHE A 124 -22.35 19.32 -35.11
N LEU A 125 -22.78 20.54 -34.77
CA LEU A 125 -23.69 21.33 -35.60
C LEU A 125 -23.05 21.65 -36.96
N TYR A 126 -21.79 22.10 -36.98
CA TYR A 126 -21.06 22.40 -38.22
C TYR A 126 -20.95 21.18 -39.15
N ASP A 127 -20.60 20.02 -38.61
CA ASP A 127 -20.55 18.77 -39.38
C ASP A 127 -21.92 18.34 -39.89
N HIS A 128 -22.98 18.55 -39.11
CA HIS A 128 -24.35 18.32 -39.52
C HIS A 128 -24.76 19.25 -40.69
N MET A 129 -24.51 20.56 -40.57
CA MET A 129 -24.71 21.56 -41.63
C MET A 129 -24.01 21.13 -42.92
N LYS A 130 -22.72 20.79 -42.83
CA LYS A 130 -21.88 20.41 -43.96
C LYS A 130 -22.30 19.10 -44.65
N ARG A 131 -22.90 18.16 -43.92
CA ARG A 131 -23.29 16.84 -44.47
C ARG A 131 -24.73 16.78 -44.94
N LYS A 132 -25.65 17.50 -44.27
CA LYS A 132 -27.09 17.41 -44.50
C LYS A 132 -27.71 18.65 -45.13
N HIS A 133 -27.12 19.82 -44.92
CA HIS A 133 -27.60 21.12 -45.44
C HIS A 133 -26.56 21.77 -46.36
N LYS A 134 -25.75 20.94 -47.04
CA LYS A 134 -24.58 21.30 -47.85
C LYS A 134 -24.87 22.30 -48.99
N ASN A 135 -26.15 22.59 -49.27
CA ASN A 135 -26.63 23.48 -50.33
C ASN A 135 -27.49 24.65 -49.84
N GLU A 136 -27.63 24.87 -48.53
CA GLU A 136 -28.41 25.98 -47.97
C GLU A 136 -27.57 26.72 -46.93
N GLN A 137 -26.64 27.57 -47.40
CA GLN A 137 -26.23 28.85 -46.78
C GLN A 137 -25.08 29.48 -47.59
N TYR A 138 -25.47 30.26 -48.61
CA TYR A 138 -24.84 31.53 -48.95
C TYR A 138 -25.99 32.55 -48.97
N SER A 139 -26.15 33.27 -47.88
CA SER A 139 -26.90 34.52 -47.73
C SER A 139 -26.55 35.01 -46.32
N ASP A 140 -25.47 35.77 -46.21
CA ASP A 140 -25.48 37.24 -46.13
C ASP A 140 -26.25 37.71 -44.89
N ASP A 141 -25.50 37.99 -43.82
CA ASP A 141 -25.90 38.97 -42.81
C ASP A 141 -24.98 40.19 -43.01
N GLU A 142 -25.62 41.35 -43.22
CA GLU A 142 -25.06 42.70 -43.22
C GLU A 142 -24.35 43.06 -41.91
#